data_AF-A0A2T6ZUT5-F1
#
_entry.id   AF-A0A2T6ZUT5-F1
#
_cell.length_a   1.000
_cell.length_b   1.000
_cell.length_c   1.000
_cell.angle_alpha   90.00
_cell.angle_beta   90.00
_cell.angle_gamma   90.00
#
_symmetry.space_group_name_H-M   'P 1'
#
loop_
_entity.id
_entity.type
_entity.pdbx_description
1 polymer ?
#
loop_
_entity_poly.entity_id
_entity_poly.type
_entity_poly.pdbx_seq_one_letter_code
_entity_poly.pdbx_strand_id
1 'polypeptide(L)'
;ALLPPIPLYRRLLRAHRHKLSPEKRVLGDEYVKAEFRRHKDVENPLFIVGFLKEWQLYAQAVEGETWRDGKLEEGKLEMMSDQQIGQLYELMRAIRRGDVDPGGETEGG
;
A
#
# COMPACT_ATOMS: atom_id res chain seq x y z
N ALA A 1 -20.66 -6.81 7.09
CA ALA A 1 -21.18 -6.03 5.94
C ALA A 1 -20.08 -5.16 5.35
N LEU A 2 -20.19 -4.79 4.07
CA LEU A 2 -19.26 -3.89 3.39
C LEU A 2 -19.53 -2.44 3.81
N LEU A 3 -18.48 -1.67 4.10
CA LEU A 3 -18.62 -0.26 4.46
C LEU A 3 -18.86 0.59 3.20
N PRO A 4 -19.72 1.62 3.29
CA PRO A 4 -19.87 2.58 2.20
C PRO A 4 -18.61 3.46 2.07
N PRO A 5 -18.44 4.17 0.93
CA PRO A 5 -17.17 4.82 0.57
C PRO A 5 -16.64 5.80 1.63
N ILE A 6 -17.49 6.72 2.12
CA ILE A 6 -17.03 7.76 3.06
C ILE A 6 -16.63 7.18 4.43
N PRO A 7 -17.44 6.28 5.06
CA PRO A 7 -17.00 5.60 6.28
C PRO A 7 -15.72 4.78 6.11
N LEU A 8 -15.55 4.08 4.99
CA LEU A 8 -14.35 3.31 4.72
C LEU A 8 -13.12 4.22 4.57
N TYR A 9 -13.24 5.30 3.81
CA TYR A 9 -12.19 6.31 3.66
C TYR A 9 -11.72 6.87 5.02
N ARG A 10 -12.65 7.24 5.90
CA ARG A 10 -12.32 7.73 7.25
C ARG A 10 -11.69 6.65 8.13
N ARG A 11 -12.10 5.38 7.97
CA ARG A 11 -11.50 4.25 8.69
C ARG A 11 -10.05 4.05 8.29
N LEU A 12 -9.74 4.09 7.00
CA LEU A 12 -8.37 3.96 6.48
C LEU A 12 -7.42 5.01 7.07
N LEU A 13 -7.79 6.28 7.01
CA LEU A 13 -6.96 7.37 7.55
C LEU A 13 -6.76 7.27 9.07
N ARG A 14 -7.75 6.73 9.79
CA ARG A 14 -7.61 6.45 11.23
C ARG A 14 -6.68 5.27 11.47
N ALA A 15 -6.84 4.18 10.73
CA ALA A 15 -5.95 3.02 10.81
C ALA A 15 -4.49 3.44 10.58
N HIS A 16 -4.23 4.24 9.53
CA HIS A 16 -2.89 4.79 9.28
C HIS A 16 -2.35 5.60 10.44
N ARG A 17 -3.15 6.51 11.01
CA ARG A 17 -2.78 7.32 12.17
C ARG A 17 -2.39 6.49 13.39
N HIS A 18 -3.08 5.37 13.62
CA HIS A 18 -2.88 4.56 14.82
C HIS A 18 -1.83 3.46 14.65
N LYS A 19 -1.56 3.01 13.42
CA LYS A 19 -0.81 1.77 13.17
C LYS A 19 0.45 1.92 12.33
N LEU A 20 0.60 3.04 11.62
CA LEU A 20 1.76 3.29 10.76
C LEU A 20 2.69 4.34 11.37
N SER A 21 3.99 4.21 11.09
CA SER A 21 4.97 5.27 11.40
C SER A 21 4.67 6.53 10.57
N PRO A 22 5.15 7.72 11.00
CA PRO A 22 4.89 8.97 10.29
C PRO A 22 5.23 8.92 8.80
N GLU A 23 6.35 8.32 8.42
CA GLU A 23 6.83 8.23 7.04
C GLU A 23 5.90 7.36 6.19
N LYS A 24 5.54 6.18 6.72
CA LYS A 24 4.61 5.24 6.05
C LYS A 24 3.22 5.85 5.91
N ARG A 25 2.78 6.62 6.89
CA ARG A 25 1.50 7.31 6.87
C ARG A 25 1.44 8.38 5.79
N VAL A 26 2.49 9.18 5.60
CA VAL A 26 2.50 10.22 4.54
C VAL A 26 2.23 9.59 3.18
N LEU A 27 2.97 8.52 2.85
CA LEU A 27 2.78 7.81 1.59
C LEU A 27 1.38 7.17 1.50
N GLY A 28 0.95 6.48 2.56
CA GLY A 28 -0.34 5.79 2.59
C GLY A 28 -1.55 6.73 2.48
N ASP A 29 -1.53 7.85 3.22
CA ASP A 29 -2.62 8.84 3.22
C ASP A 29 -2.79 9.48 1.84
N GLU A 30 -1.68 9.83 1.18
CA GLU A 30 -1.71 10.39 -0.18
C GLU A 30 -2.23 9.37 -1.20
N TYR A 31 -1.81 8.10 -1.10
CA TYR A 31 -2.30 7.06 -1.99
C TYR A 31 -3.80 6.80 -1.81
N VAL A 32 -4.29 6.67 -0.58
CA VAL A 32 -5.73 6.51 -0.27
C VAL A 32 -6.54 7.68 -0.84
N LYS A 33 -6.10 8.92 -0.61
CA LYS A 33 -6.77 10.12 -1.16
C LYS A 33 -6.85 10.08 -2.67
N ALA A 34 -5.75 9.74 -3.34
CA ALA A 34 -5.68 9.72 -4.79
C ALA A 34 -6.58 8.63 -5.39
N GLU A 35 -6.56 7.42 -4.81
CA GLU A 35 -7.38 6.30 -5.26
C GLU A 35 -8.87 6.55 -5.11
N PHE A 36 -9.32 7.03 -3.94
CA PHE A 36 -10.74 7.37 -3.74
C PHE A 36 -11.20 8.52 -4.64
N ARG A 37 -10.30 9.48 -4.95
CA ARG A 37 -10.61 10.55 -5.91
C ARG A 37 -10.72 10.02 -7.34
N ARG A 38 -9.83 9.12 -7.76
CA ARG A 38 -9.89 8.47 -9.08
C ARG A 38 -11.15 7.64 -9.27
N HIS A 39 -11.66 7.03 -8.20
CA HIS A 39 -12.82 6.15 -8.25
C HIS A 39 -14.16 6.84 -7.94
N LYS A 40 -14.18 8.18 -7.78
CA LYS A 40 -15.38 8.92 -7.36
C LYS A 40 -16.53 8.86 -8.38
N ASP A 41 -16.21 8.74 -9.66
CA ASP A 41 -17.17 8.78 -10.78
C ASP A 41 -17.39 7.38 -11.40
N VAL A 42 -16.90 6.31 -10.77
CA VAL A 42 -17.13 4.94 -11.24
C VAL A 42 -18.56 4.53 -10.91
N GLU A 43 -19.33 4.16 -11.93
CA GLU A 43 -20.74 3.78 -11.77
C GLU A 43 -20.99 2.26 -11.77
N ASN A 44 -20.07 1.47 -12.33
CA ASN A 44 -20.23 0.02 -12.42
C ASN A 44 -20.28 -0.62 -11.01
N PRO A 45 -21.42 -1.20 -10.58
CA PRO A 45 -21.57 -1.69 -9.20
C PRO A 45 -20.59 -2.80 -8.84
N LEU A 46 -20.20 -3.66 -9.79
CA LEU A 46 -19.25 -4.73 -9.53
C LEU A 46 -17.86 -4.18 -9.21
N PHE A 47 -17.43 -3.14 -9.95
CA PHE A 47 -16.15 -2.49 -9.70
C PHE A 47 -16.16 -1.72 -8.39
N ILE A 48 -17.27 -1.05 -8.04
CA ILE A 48 -17.41 -0.37 -6.75
C ILE A 48 -17.34 -1.38 -5.60
N VAL A 49 -18.05 -2.51 -5.69
CA VAL A 49 -18.03 -3.56 -4.67
C VAL A 49 -16.63 -4.15 -4.52
N GLY A 50 -15.94 -4.44 -5.63
CA GLY A 50 -14.56 -4.92 -5.61
C GLY A 50 -13.61 -3.92 -4.94
N PHE A 51 -13.67 -2.65 -5.34
CA PHE A 51 -12.87 -1.57 -4.77
C PHE A 51 -13.06 -1.46 -3.26
N LEU A 52 -14.32 -1.37 -2.79
CA LEU A 52 -14.61 -1.25 -1.36
C LEU A 52 -14.17 -2.49 -0.58
N LYS A 53 -14.30 -3.69 -1.17
CA LYS A 53 -13.91 -4.94 -0.51
C LYS A 53 -12.39 -4.98 -0.27
N GLU A 54 -11.60 -4.68 -1.30
CA GLU A 54 -10.13 -4.67 -1.19
C GLU A 54 -9.66 -3.63 -0.17
N TRP A 55 -10.22 -2.42 -0.20
CA TRP A 55 -9.89 -1.39 0.78
C TRP A 55 -10.31 -1.75 2.22
N GLN A 56 -11.42 -2.45 2.38
CA GLN A 56 -11.84 -2.94 3.69
C GLN A 56 -10.91 -4.05 4.23
N LEU A 57 -10.47 -4.97 3.37
CA LEU A 57 -9.48 -6.00 3.73
C LEU A 57 -8.14 -5.36 4.09
N TYR A 58 -7.68 -4.39 3.31
CA TYR A 58 -6.47 -3.62 3.63
C TYR A 58 -6.59 -2.91 4.99
N ALA A 59 -7.71 -2.23 5.27
CA ALA A 59 -7.92 -1.58 6.56
C ALA A 59 -7.85 -2.58 7.73
N GLN A 60 -8.45 -3.75 7.58
CA GLN A 60 -8.37 -4.83 8.57
C GLN A 60 -6.94 -5.33 8.78
N ALA A 61 -6.17 -5.47 7.70
CA ALA A 61 -4.77 -5.89 7.78
C ALA A 61 -3.90 -4.85 8.49
N VAL A 62 -4.10 -3.55 8.22
CA VAL A 62 -3.40 -2.46 8.91
C VAL A 62 -3.75 -2.45 10.40
N GLU A 63 -5.03 -2.54 10.74
CA GLU A 63 -5.52 -2.54 12.12
C GLU A 63 -5.01 -3.75 12.92
N GLY A 64 -5.01 -4.92 12.30
CA GLY A 64 -4.51 -6.18 12.88
C GLY A 64 -2.99 -6.34 12.80
N GLU A 65 -2.27 -5.40 12.20
CA GLU A 65 -0.81 -5.45 11.99
C GLU A 65 -0.31 -6.66 11.19
N THR A 66 -1.22 -7.41 10.57
CA THR A 66 -0.91 -8.62 9.77
C THR A 66 -0.27 -8.30 8.43
N TRP A 67 -0.25 -7.02 8.04
CA TRP A 67 0.42 -6.55 6.82
C TRP A 67 1.94 -6.69 6.87
N ARG A 68 2.55 -6.74 8.07
CA ARG A 68 4.01 -6.79 8.21
C ARG A 68 4.60 -8.11 7.73
N ASP A 69 3.85 -9.19 7.89
CA ASP A 69 4.24 -10.54 7.48
C ASP A 69 3.64 -10.93 6.12
N GLY A 70 2.96 -9.99 5.46
CA GLY A 70 2.31 -10.21 4.17
C GLY A 70 3.34 -10.56 3.11
N LYS A 71 3.19 -11.75 2.52
CA LYS A 71 3.96 -12.16 1.34
C LYS A 71 3.17 -11.85 0.08
N LEU A 72 3.89 -11.59 -1.01
CA LEU A 72 3.27 -11.51 -2.31
C LEU A 72 2.87 -12.94 -2.72
N GLU A 73 1.57 -13.15 -2.90
CA GLU A 73 1.02 -14.42 -3.39
C GLU A 73 1.60 -14.75 -4.77
N GLU A 74 2.03 -16.00 -4.96
CA GLU A 74 2.70 -16.44 -6.20
C GLU A 74 1.80 -16.24 -7.44
N GLY A 75 0.51 -16.55 -7.33
CA GLY A 75 -0.45 -16.30 -8.42
C GLY A 75 -0.60 -14.82 -8.79
N LYS A 76 -0.31 -13.86 -7.87
CA LYS A 76 -0.30 -12.43 -8.22
C LYS A 76 0.92 -12.07 -9.07
N LEU A 77 2.06 -12.71 -8.85
CA LEU A 77 3.25 -12.51 -9.70
C LEU A 77 2.99 -13.01 -11.11
N GLU A 78 2.35 -14.18 -11.26
CA GLU A 78 2.03 -14.76 -12.57
C GLU A 78 1.06 -13.88 -13.39
N MET A 79 0.20 -13.11 -12.72
CA MET A 79 -0.73 -12.18 -13.37
C MET A 79 -0.10 -10.82 -13.74
N MET A 80 1.13 -10.54 -13.32
CA MET A 80 1.81 -9.29 -13.65
C MET A 80 2.44 -9.36 -15.05
N SER A 81 2.45 -8.23 -15.75
CA SER A 81 3.23 -8.09 -16.99
C SER A 81 4.73 -8.04 -16.70
N ASP A 82 5.56 -8.36 -17.70
CA ASP A 82 7.02 -8.28 -17.62
C ASP A 82 7.51 -6.89 -17.15
N GLN A 83 6.83 -5.81 -17.57
CA GLN A 83 7.14 -4.46 -17.14
C GLN A 83 6.88 -4.26 -15.64
N GLN A 84 5.74 -4.75 -15.13
CA GLN A 84 5.41 -4.65 -13.71
C GLN A 84 6.36 -5.49 -12.85
N ILE A 85 6.75 -6.67 -13.34
CA ILE A 85 7.76 -7.52 -12.69
C ILE A 85 9.12 -6.79 -12.65
N GLY A 86 9.53 -6.16 -13.76
CA GLY A 86 10.75 -5.35 -13.81
C GLY A 86 10.74 -4.18 -12.82
N GLN A 87 9.61 -3.47 -12.71
CA GLN A 87 9.45 -2.39 -11.72
C GLN A 87 9.52 -2.90 -10.28
N LEU A 88 8.90 -4.05 -9.98
CA LEU A 88 8.97 -4.67 -8.67
C LEU A 88 10.41 -5.07 -8.31
N TYR A 89 11.16 -5.58 -9.28
CA TYR A 89 12.57 -5.93 -9.10
C TYR A 89 13.46 -4.70 -8.82
N GLU A 90 13.26 -3.60 -9.55
CA GLU A 90 14.01 -2.35 -9.28
C GLU A 90 13.67 -1.75 -7.91
N LEU A 91 12.41 -1.83 -7.48
CA LEU A 91 12.01 -1.45 -6.13
C LEU A 91 12.76 -2.29 -5.07
N MET A 92 12.78 -3.63 -5.24
CA MET A 92 13.52 -4.53 -4.35
C MET A 92 15.01 -4.16 -4.27
N ARG A 93 15.64 -3.87 -5.42
CA ARG A 93 17.05 -3.44 -5.45
C ARG A 93 17.26 -2.09 -4.76
N ALA A 94 16.35 -1.14 -4.92
CA ALA A 94 16.45 0.17 -4.28
C ALA A 94 16.37 0.07 -2.76
N ILE A 95 15.44 -0.75 -2.22
CA ILE A 95 15.33 -1.01 -0.78
C ILE A 95 16.62 -1.64 -0.25
N ARG A 96 17.12 -2.70 -0.91
CA ARG A 96 18.38 -3.36 -0.51
C ARG A 96 19.58 -2.43 -0.54
N ARG A 97 19.66 -1.50 -1.51
CA ARG A 97 20.73 -0.49 -1.55
C ARG A 97 20.62 0.51 -0.39
N GLY A 98 19.42 0.90 -0.01
CA GLY A 98 19.16 1.80 1.12
C GLY A 98 19.45 1.17 2.49
N ASP A 99 19.30 -0.14 2.61
CA ASP A 99 19.59 -0.89 3.85
C ASP A 99 21.10 -1.21 4.04
N VAL A 100 21.95 -0.95 3.04
CA VAL A 100 23.39 -1.34 3.03
C VAL A 100 24.34 -0.20 3.43
N ASP A 101 23.86 0.94 3.93
CA ASP A 101 24.74 1.98 4.49
C ASP A 101 24.54 2.22 6.00
N PRO A 102 25.29 1.51 6.86
CA PRO A 102 25.52 1.90 8.25
C PRO A 102 26.93 2.50 8.46
N GLY A 103 27.58 3.09 7.45
CA GLY A 103 28.92 3.65 7.65
C GLY A 103 29.73 3.89 6.39
N GLY A 104 29.31 4.85 5.56
CA GLY A 104 30.23 5.56 4.68
C GLY A 104 31.25 6.34 5.50
N GLU A 105 32.41 5.74 5.75
CA GLU A 105 33.60 6.38 6.29
C GLU A 105 33.91 7.65 5.51
N THR A 106 33.74 8.81 6.15
CA THR A 106 34.47 10.02 5.80
C THR A 106 35.81 10.01 6.49
N GLU A 107 36.86 9.59 5.79
CA GLU A 107 38.23 10.08 5.99
C GLU A 107 38.81 10.34 4.58
N GLY A 108 39.30 11.50 4.17
CA GLY A 108 39.76 12.65 4.95
C GLY A 108 41.24 12.51 5.31
N GLY A 109 42.13 12.41 4.31
CA GLY A 109 43.58 12.35 4.48
C GLY A 109 44.33 12.01 3.19
#